data_AF-A0A8C5E958-F1
#
_entry.id   AF-A0A8C5E958-F1
#
_cell.length_a   1.000
_cell.length_b   1.000
_cell.length_c   1.000
_cell.angle_alpha   90.00
_cell.angle_beta   90.00
_cell.angle_gamma   90.00
#
_symmetry.space_group_name_H-M   'P 1'
#
loop_
_entity.id
_entity.type
_entity.pdbx_description
1 polymer ?
#
loop_
_entity_poly.entity_id
_entity_poly.type
_entity_poly.pdbx_seq_one_letter_code
_entity_poly.pdbx_strand_id
1 'polypeptide(L)'
;RSGEPNPVHWRVHCGLTGDFVSCHAVQESLLSSASGFSNYRGILNWCVVMLVSSFAGLEDCLLKPFFFHRYGILVDPIQVVSLFLKDPYSWPAACLIIVSNVFILAALYTERRLAVGTISETTGLILHIFNLSCILVIPAATALTVTSMTSVGGVISLGIYTVLFLKLYSYKDANRWCREIRQAKAKRLTRSYSCESVQTHVSYPGNLTHRDMYYFVFAPTLCYQLNFPRSSRIRKRFLMRRLLEMLFLMQLLVGLIQQWMVPTIQNSMKPFQEMDFSRMVERLLKLAVPNHLIWLIFFYWFFHSSLNFMAELLQFGDREFYRDWWNSETVTYFWANWNIPVHKWCLRHFYKPMLRKGTNKFLAQSAVFLVSAFFHEYLVSIPLRMFRLWAFMGMMAQVPLALFVSRFLNGNYGNAAVWISLIIGQPVAVLMYVHDYYVLHYGSSA
;
A
#
# COMPACT_ATOMS: atom_id res chain seq x y z
N ARG A 1 -5.37 38.24 -17.01
CA ARG A 1 -5.87 37.79 -15.68
C ARG A 1 -5.74 36.27 -15.63
N SER A 2 -4.53 35.81 -15.38
CA SER A 2 -4.11 34.40 -15.37
C SER A 2 -3.82 34.03 -13.92
N GLY A 3 -4.68 33.18 -13.34
CA GLY A 3 -4.47 32.62 -12.02
C GLY A 3 -3.50 31.45 -12.11
N GLU A 4 -2.23 31.70 -11.79
CA GLU A 4 -1.28 30.65 -11.47
C GLU A 4 -1.67 30.00 -10.13
N PRO A 5 -1.69 28.66 -10.02
CA PRO A 5 -1.88 28.00 -8.75
C PRO A 5 -0.60 28.14 -7.92
N ASN A 6 -0.70 28.88 -6.81
CA ASN A 6 0.37 29.04 -5.82
C ASN A 6 0.99 27.68 -5.45
N PRO A 7 2.32 27.51 -5.54
CA PRO A 7 2.98 26.34 -4.99
C PRO A 7 2.80 26.36 -3.48
N VAL A 8 2.28 25.26 -2.93
CA VAL A 8 2.13 25.06 -1.47
C VAL A 8 3.53 25.01 -0.86
N HIS A 9 4.04 26.18 -0.48
CA HIS A 9 5.26 26.35 0.30
C HIS A 9 5.00 25.81 1.71
N TRP A 10 5.42 24.57 1.97
CA TRP A 10 5.53 24.06 3.34
C TRP A 10 6.67 24.78 4.05
N ARG A 11 6.37 25.93 4.65
CA ARG A 11 7.28 26.69 5.50
C ARG A 11 7.61 25.81 6.72
N VAL A 12 8.85 25.34 6.81
CA VAL A 12 9.35 24.60 7.98
C VAL A 12 9.56 25.61 9.10
N HIS A 13 8.56 25.76 9.97
CA HIS A 13 8.72 26.53 11.20
C HIS A 13 9.39 25.63 12.25
N CYS A 14 10.69 25.85 12.46
CA CYS A 14 11.45 25.30 13.59
C CYS A 14 10.91 25.85 14.91
N GLY A 15 9.87 25.22 15.44
CA GLY A 15 9.41 25.35 16.81
C GLY A 15 9.04 23.96 17.32
N LEU A 16 9.50 23.60 18.52
CA LEU A 16 9.24 22.31 19.19
C LEU A 16 7.74 21.96 19.34
N THR A 17 6.84 22.87 18.98
CA THR A 17 5.38 22.72 19.00
C THR A 17 4.71 22.80 17.62
N GLY A 18 5.40 23.26 16.57
CA GLY A 18 4.81 23.48 15.23
C GLY A 18 4.88 22.28 14.28
N ASP A 19 5.69 21.28 14.60
CA ASP A 19 6.14 20.25 13.65
C ASP A 19 5.44 18.89 13.79
N PHE A 20 4.55 18.74 14.78
CA PHE A 20 3.66 17.57 14.92
C PHE A 20 2.34 17.77 14.15
N VAL A 21 2.46 18.31 12.94
CA VAL A 21 1.33 18.69 12.09
C VAL A 21 0.41 17.48 11.85
N SER A 22 -0.90 17.68 12.04
CA SER A 22 -1.89 16.70 11.62
C SER A 22 -1.68 16.35 10.15
N CYS A 23 -1.44 15.07 9.85
CA CYS A 23 -1.40 14.54 8.48
C CYS A 23 -2.78 14.13 7.94
N HIS A 24 -3.86 14.38 8.69
CA HIS A 24 -5.21 14.00 8.35
C HIS A 24 -6.15 15.22 8.34
N ALA A 25 -6.97 15.29 7.30
CA ALA A 25 -8.03 16.27 7.13
C ALA A 25 -9.30 15.56 6.67
N VAL A 26 -10.48 16.15 6.91
CA VAL A 26 -11.73 15.63 6.34
C VAL A 26 -11.74 15.96 4.85
N GLN A 27 -11.69 14.94 3.99
CA GLN A 27 -11.62 15.11 2.54
C GLN A 27 -12.09 13.84 1.82
N GLU A 28 -12.62 14.00 0.60
CA GLU A 28 -13.12 12.90 -0.25
C GLU A 28 -12.03 12.40 -1.19
N SER A 29 -12.10 11.13 -1.62
CA SER A 29 -11.18 10.60 -2.63
C SER A 29 -11.36 11.28 -3.98
N LEU A 30 -10.27 11.48 -4.72
CA LEU A 30 -10.27 12.29 -5.95
C LEU A 30 -11.19 11.75 -7.05
N LEU A 31 -11.33 10.43 -7.22
CA LEU A 31 -12.25 9.84 -8.22
C LEU A 31 -13.70 9.71 -7.71
N SER A 32 -13.98 10.12 -6.47
CA SER A 32 -15.35 10.15 -5.97
C SER A 32 -16.12 11.28 -6.66
N SER A 33 -17.39 11.07 -6.97
CA SER A 33 -18.23 12.12 -7.58
C SER A 33 -18.34 13.38 -6.71
N ALA A 34 -18.10 13.26 -5.40
CA ALA A 34 -18.12 14.38 -4.47
C ALA A 34 -16.84 15.23 -4.46
N SER A 35 -15.78 14.84 -5.16
CA SER A 35 -14.50 15.56 -5.16
C SER A 35 -14.51 16.83 -6.02
N GLY A 36 -15.40 16.91 -7.02
CA GLY A 36 -15.43 18.00 -8.00
C GLY A 36 -14.26 18.01 -9.01
N PHE A 37 -13.45 16.94 -9.08
CA PHE A 37 -12.28 16.88 -9.95
C PHE A 37 -12.63 16.62 -11.44
N SER A 38 -12.07 17.43 -12.34
CA SER A 38 -12.38 17.42 -13.78
C SER A 38 -11.16 17.22 -14.71
N ASN A 39 -9.93 17.24 -14.20
CA ASN A 39 -8.73 17.24 -15.04
C ASN A 39 -8.19 15.82 -15.34
N TYR A 40 -8.70 15.20 -16.41
CA TYR A 40 -8.34 13.85 -16.84
C TYR A 40 -7.36 13.80 -18.03
N ARG A 41 -6.59 14.88 -18.29
CA ARG A 41 -5.67 14.98 -19.44
C ARG A 41 -4.66 13.83 -19.52
N GLY A 42 -4.11 13.40 -18.38
CA GLY A 42 -3.18 12.28 -18.32
C GLY A 42 -3.79 10.94 -18.76
N ILE A 43 -5.11 10.75 -18.59
CA ILE A 43 -5.83 9.57 -19.10
C ILE A 43 -5.93 9.64 -20.63
N LEU A 44 -6.11 10.82 -21.21
CA LEU A 44 -6.10 10.98 -22.67
C LEU A 44 -4.71 10.64 -23.25
N ASN A 45 -3.63 11.12 -22.63
CA ASN A 45 -2.27 10.74 -23.01
C ASN A 45 -2.04 9.23 -22.89
N TRP A 46 -2.56 8.61 -21.84
CA TRP A 46 -2.55 7.15 -21.69
C TRP A 46 -3.28 6.45 -22.83
N CYS A 47 -4.48 6.91 -23.22
CA CYS A 47 -5.20 6.34 -24.36
C CYS A 47 -4.36 6.42 -25.65
N VAL A 48 -3.64 7.52 -25.88
CA VAL A 48 -2.74 7.67 -27.04
C VAL A 48 -1.55 6.72 -26.95
N VAL A 49 -0.89 6.62 -25.79
CA VAL A 49 0.21 5.67 -25.57
C VAL A 49 -0.26 4.23 -25.78
N MET A 50 -1.44 3.89 -25.30
CA MET A 50 -2.04 2.57 -25.50
C MET A 50 -2.39 2.34 -26.96
N LEU A 51 -2.91 3.34 -27.69
CA LEU A 51 -3.23 3.22 -29.12
C LEU A 51 -1.96 2.99 -29.96
N VAL A 52 -0.86 3.70 -29.64
CA VAL A 52 0.45 3.51 -30.28
C VAL A 52 1.06 2.16 -29.91
N SER A 53 0.86 1.70 -28.67
CA SER A 53 1.39 0.41 -28.18
C SER A 53 0.52 -0.78 -28.58
N SER A 54 -0.73 -0.56 -28.98
CA SER A 54 -1.74 -1.59 -29.26
C SER A 54 -2.20 -1.52 -30.71
N PHE A 55 -1.34 -1.95 -31.63
CA PHE A 55 -1.77 -2.35 -32.99
C PHE A 55 -2.11 -3.85 -33.09
N ALA A 56 -2.30 -4.55 -31.96
CA ALA A 56 -2.67 -5.95 -31.96
C ALA A 56 -3.68 -6.28 -30.84
N GLY A 57 -4.89 -6.69 -31.23
CA GLY A 57 -5.69 -7.64 -30.46
C GLY A 57 -6.55 -7.10 -29.33
N LEU A 58 -7.28 -5.99 -29.52
CA LEU A 58 -8.29 -5.50 -28.56
C LEU A 58 -9.73 -5.84 -28.95
N GLU A 59 -9.95 -6.69 -29.95
CA GLU A 59 -11.30 -6.99 -30.45
C GLU A 59 -12.02 -8.17 -29.76
N ASP A 60 -11.32 -9.08 -29.06
CA ASP A 60 -11.95 -10.33 -28.60
C ASP A 60 -12.35 -10.39 -27.10
N CYS A 61 -11.96 -9.43 -26.26
CA CYS A 61 -12.09 -9.59 -24.80
C CYS A 61 -13.26 -8.82 -24.15
N LEU A 62 -13.96 -7.94 -24.88
CA LEU A 62 -14.99 -7.06 -24.30
C LEU A 62 -16.44 -7.51 -24.54
N LEU A 63 -16.66 -8.62 -25.25
CA LEU A 63 -17.99 -9.07 -25.66
C LEU A 63 -18.23 -10.56 -25.40
N LYS A 64 -18.01 -11.05 -24.18
CA LYS A 64 -18.66 -12.27 -23.67
C LYS A 64 -19.02 -12.11 -22.18
N PRO A 65 -20.22 -11.63 -21.85
CA PRO A 65 -20.72 -11.67 -20.47
C PRO A 65 -21.22 -13.10 -20.22
N PHE A 66 -20.32 -14.08 -20.04
CA PHE A 66 -20.72 -15.46 -19.79
C PHE A 66 -20.03 -16.02 -18.54
N PHE A 67 -20.34 -15.44 -17.37
CA PHE A 67 -19.98 -16.07 -16.10
C PHE A 67 -21.04 -15.95 -15.00
N PHE A 68 -21.95 -14.97 -15.09
CA PHE A 68 -23.08 -14.85 -14.15
C PHE A 68 -24.08 -16.02 -14.20
N HIS A 69 -24.02 -16.87 -15.24
CA HIS A 69 -24.97 -17.98 -15.40
C HIS A 69 -24.39 -19.37 -15.07
N ARG A 70 -23.06 -19.51 -14.91
CA ARG A 70 -22.43 -20.84 -14.72
C ARG A 70 -21.90 -21.09 -13.32
N TYR A 71 -21.57 -20.05 -12.59
CA TYR A 71 -21.24 -20.11 -11.17
C TYR A 71 -22.13 -19.12 -10.45
N GLY A 72 -23.27 -19.59 -9.93
CA GLY A 72 -23.96 -18.89 -8.85
C GLY A 72 -23.01 -18.72 -7.65
N ILE A 73 -23.47 -18.04 -6.60
CA ILE A 73 -22.74 -18.00 -5.32
C ILE A 73 -22.68 -19.44 -4.78
N LEU A 74 -21.67 -20.20 -5.19
CA LEU A 74 -21.37 -21.57 -4.74
C LEU A 74 -20.34 -21.56 -3.60
N VAL A 75 -20.14 -20.41 -2.96
CA VAL A 75 -19.33 -20.27 -1.77
C VAL A 75 -20.29 -20.19 -0.60
N ASP A 76 -20.40 -21.28 0.16
CA ASP A 76 -21.09 -21.28 1.45
C ASP A 76 -20.13 -20.69 2.51
N PRO A 77 -20.33 -19.43 2.96
CA PRO A 77 -19.42 -18.81 3.91
C PRO A 77 -19.44 -19.51 5.27
N ILE A 78 -20.56 -20.15 5.63
CA ILE A 78 -20.73 -20.85 6.89
C ILE A 78 -19.96 -22.17 6.84
N GLN A 79 -20.00 -22.88 5.71
CA GLN A 79 -19.21 -24.10 5.50
C GLN A 79 -17.70 -23.83 5.51
N VAL A 80 -17.24 -22.72 4.92
CA VAL A 80 -15.81 -22.34 4.95
C VAL A 80 -15.34 -22.07 6.38
N VAL A 81 -16.13 -21.36 7.18
CA VAL A 81 -15.81 -21.13 8.61
C VAL A 81 -15.84 -22.43 9.40
N SER A 82 -16.81 -23.30 9.14
CA SER A 82 -16.88 -24.62 9.78
C SER A 82 -15.69 -25.52 9.42
N LEU A 83 -15.22 -25.48 8.17
CA LEU A 83 -14.04 -26.22 7.70
C LEU A 83 -12.77 -25.71 8.39
N PHE A 84 -12.62 -24.39 8.52
CA PHE A 84 -11.51 -23.76 9.23
C PHE A 84 -11.49 -24.15 10.72
N LEU A 85 -12.64 -24.16 11.38
CA LEU A 85 -12.73 -24.57 12.79
C LEU A 85 -12.48 -26.07 13.00
N LYS A 86 -12.74 -26.90 12.00
CA LYS A 86 -12.53 -28.36 12.04
C LYS A 86 -11.05 -28.73 11.95
N ASP A 87 -10.28 -28.04 11.10
CA ASP A 87 -8.83 -28.22 11.00
C ASP A 87 -8.11 -26.88 10.72
N PRO A 88 -7.79 -26.09 11.75
CA PRO A 88 -7.18 -24.78 11.57
C PRO A 88 -5.76 -24.87 10.99
N TYR A 89 -5.02 -25.94 11.28
CA TYR A 89 -3.64 -26.11 10.81
C TYR A 89 -3.54 -26.32 9.30
N SER A 90 -4.62 -26.76 8.66
CA SER A 90 -4.72 -26.84 7.20
C SER A 90 -4.77 -25.47 6.51
N TRP A 91 -5.07 -24.38 7.25
CA TRP A 91 -5.15 -23.00 6.73
C TRP A 91 -4.13 -22.07 7.42
N PRO A 92 -2.82 -22.28 7.19
CA PRO A 92 -1.78 -21.55 7.91
C PRO A 92 -1.84 -20.02 7.69
N ALA A 93 -2.31 -19.56 6.53
CA ALA A 93 -2.52 -18.14 6.26
C ALA A 93 -3.54 -17.50 7.22
N ALA A 94 -4.68 -18.15 7.45
CA ALA A 94 -5.70 -17.66 8.37
C ALA A 94 -5.22 -17.70 9.82
N CYS A 95 -4.48 -18.76 10.20
CA CYS A 95 -3.82 -18.83 11.51
C CYS A 95 -2.84 -17.67 11.73
N LEU A 96 -1.99 -17.34 10.76
CA LEU A 96 -1.11 -16.18 10.85
C LEU A 96 -1.89 -14.89 11.08
N ILE A 97 -2.99 -14.67 10.35
CA ILE A 97 -3.82 -13.47 10.54
C ILE A 97 -4.35 -13.41 11.98
N ILE A 98 -4.76 -14.53 12.59
CA ILE A 98 -5.20 -14.56 13.98
C ILE A 98 -4.04 -14.24 14.93
N VAL A 99 -2.87 -14.86 14.71
CA VAL A 99 -1.63 -14.65 15.48
C VAL A 99 -1.17 -13.19 15.42
N SER A 100 -1.51 -12.44 14.36
CA SER A 100 -1.20 -11.01 14.26
C SER A 100 -1.67 -10.18 15.47
N ASN A 101 -2.75 -10.59 16.15
CA ASN A 101 -3.26 -9.96 17.36
C ASN A 101 -2.26 -9.96 18.52
N VAL A 102 -1.40 -10.98 18.62
CA VAL A 102 -0.38 -11.06 19.65
C VAL A 102 0.56 -9.86 19.56
N PHE A 103 1.00 -9.49 18.35
CA PHE A 103 1.90 -8.35 18.15
C PHE A 103 1.21 -6.99 18.37
N ILE A 104 -0.08 -6.89 18.03
CA ILE A 104 -0.91 -5.70 18.30
C ILE A 104 -1.00 -5.47 19.82
N LEU A 105 -1.36 -6.51 20.56
CA LEU A 105 -1.50 -6.44 22.01
C LEU A 105 -0.13 -6.21 22.68
N ALA A 106 0.93 -6.87 22.23
CA ALA A 106 2.29 -6.65 22.72
C ALA A 106 2.71 -5.17 22.59
N ALA A 107 2.42 -4.53 21.45
CA ALA A 107 2.69 -3.10 21.27
C ALA A 107 1.86 -2.22 22.21
N LEU A 108 0.57 -2.50 22.37
CA LEU A 108 -0.32 -1.76 23.28
C LEU A 108 0.13 -1.87 24.74
N TYR A 109 0.41 -3.09 25.21
CA TYR A 109 0.82 -3.31 26.60
C TYR A 109 2.21 -2.72 26.88
N THR A 110 3.15 -2.79 25.92
CA THR A 110 4.45 -2.10 26.05
C THR A 110 4.25 -0.59 26.24
N GLU A 111 3.38 0.02 25.43
CA GLU A 111 3.05 1.45 25.54
C GLU A 111 2.34 1.81 26.85
N ARG A 112 1.45 0.97 27.36
CA ARG A 112 0.83 1.15 28.68
C ARG A 112 1.87 1.11 29.80
N ARG A 113 2.82 0.17 29.75
CA ARG A 113 3.88 0.05 30.75
C ARG A 113 4.84 1.24 30.70
N LEU A 114 5.13 1.77 29.52
CA LEU A 114 5.87 3.03 29.33
C LEU A 114 5.11 4.24 29.89
N ALA A 115 3.80 4.32 29.63
CA ALA A 115 2.96 5.44 30.07
C ALA A 115 2.90 5.61 31.59
N VAL A 116 2.90 4.50 32.32
CA VAL A 116 2.90 4.47 33.79
C VAL A 116 4.31 4.65 34.37
N GLY A 117 5.36 4.52 33.54
CA GLY A 117 6.76 4.61 33.98
C GLY A 117 7.30 3.34 34.64
N THR A 118 6.62 2.19 34.46
CA THR A 118 7.07 0.90 35.01
C THR A 118 8.31 0.34 34.31
N ILE A 119 8.56 0.76 33.06
CA ILE A 119 9.72 0.35 32.25
C ILE A 119 10.42 1.60 31.71
N SER A 120 11.74 1.50 31.54
CA SER A 120 12.55 2.59 30.98
C SER A 120 12.28 2.78 29.47
N GLU A 121 12.54 3.99 28.95
CA GLU A 121 12.42 4.26 27.51
C GLU A 121 13.34 3.37 26.66
N THR A 122 14.54 3.04 27.16
CA THR A 122 15.47 2.12 26.48
C THR A 122 14.90 0.71 26.40
N THR A 123 14.37 0.20 27.52
CA THR A 123 13.72 -1.12 27.56
C THR A 123 12.51 -1.18 26.65
N GLY A 124 11.65 -0.14 26.67
CA GLY A 124 10.51 -0.04 25.77
C GLY A 124 10.90 0.00 24.29
N LEU A 125 11.96 0.74 23.95
CA LEU A 125 12.49 0.76 22.58
C LEU A 125 12.96 -0.63 22.13
N ILE A 126 13.70 -1.35 22.98
CA ILE A 126 14.16 -2.72 22.69
C ILE A 126 12.97 -3.65 22.46
N LEU A 127 11.95 -3.61 23.34
CA LEU A 127 10.74 -4.42 23.19
C LEU A 127 9.98 -4.09 21.89
N HIS A 128 9.89 -2.81 21.51
CA HIS A 128 9.27 -2.42 20.25
C HIS A 128 10.07 -2.89 19.04
N ILE A 129 11.41 -2.76 19.05
CA ILE A 129 12.26 -3.25 17.96
C ILE A 129 12.10 -4.76 17.82
N PHE A 130 12.18 -5.50 18.93
CA PHE A 130 11.98 -6.95 18.94
C PHE A 130 10.61 -7.34 18.36
N ASN A 131 9.53 -6.72 18.84
CA ASN A 131 8.17 -6.98 18.34
C ASN A 131 8.06 -6.69 16.82
N LEU A 132 8.59 -5.55 16.36
CA LEU A 132 8.57 -5.17 14.95
C LEU A 132 9.40 -6.11 14.07
N SER A 133 10.56 -6.58 14.55
CA SER A 133 11.37 -7.59 13.86
C SER A 133 10.62 -8.92 13.75
N CYS A 134 9.99 -9.38 14.84
CA CYS A 134 9.20 -10.61 14.84
C CYS A 134 8.00 -10.55 13.86
N ILE A 135 7.34 -9.39 13.72
CA ILE A 135 6.26 -9.18 12.74
C ILE A 135 6.73 -9.43 11.30
N LEU A 136 7.98 -9.13 10.96
CA LEU A 136 8.50 -9.40 9.61
C LEU A 136 9.04 -10.84 9.48
N VAL A 137 9.75 -11.33 10.50
CA VAL A 137 10.45 -12.63 10.41
C VAL A 137 9.47 -13.82 10.52
N ILE A 138 8.51 -13.79 11.44
CA ILE A 138 7.63 -14.94 11.70
C ILE A 138 6.76 -15.31 10.49
N PRO A 139 5.99 -14.41 9.86
CA PRO A 139 5.19 -14.79 8.70
C PRO A 139 6.07 -15.18 7.50
N ALA A 140 7.24 -14.56 7.33
CA ALA A 140 8.19 -14.92 6.28
C ALA A 140 8.73 -16.35 6.47
N ALA A 141 9.21 -16.67 7.67
CA ALA A 141 9.67 -18.01 8.02
C ALA A 141 8.56 -19.04 7.81
N THR A 142 7.34 -18.74 8.26
CA THR A 142 6.18 -19.64 8.09
C THR A 142 5.85 -19.88 6.62
N ALA A 143 5.87 -18.85 5.77
CA ALA A 143 5.62 -19.01 4.34
C ALA A 143 6.67 -19.86 3.63
N LEU A 144 7.93 -19.85 4.10
CA LEU A 144 9.02 -20.64 3.55
C LEU A 144 9.05 -22.08 4.07
N THR A 145 8.74 -22.29 5.35
CA THR A 145 8.85 -23.63 5.99
C THR A 145 7.57 -24.45 5.87
N VAL A 146 6.39 -23.83 5.92
CA VAL A 146 5.11 -24.55 5.88
C VAL A 146 4.71 -24.82 4.43
N THR A 147 4.77 -26.07 4.03
CA THR A 147 4.47 -26.51 2.65
C THR A 147 3.01 -26.40 2.26
N SER A 148 2.07 -26.43 3.23
CA SER A 148 0.64 -26.24 2.99
C SER A 148 0.23 -24.80 2.70
N MET A 149 1.15 -23.83 2.85
CA MET A 149 0.87 -22.42 2.55
C MET A 149 0.77 -22.20 1.04
N THR A 150 -0.40 -21.77 0.57
CA THR A 150 -0.58 -21.37 -0.84
C THR A 150 0.12 -20.04 -1.10
N SER A 151 0.64 -19.82 -2.31
CA SER A 151 1.31 -18.55 -2.66
C SER A 151 0.38 -17.34 -2.53
N VAL A 152 -0.89 -17.45 -2.90
CA VAL A 152 -1.87 -16.37 -2.72
C VAL A 152 -2.12 -16.08 -1.23
N GLY A 153 -2.27 -17.13 -0.40
CA GLY A 153 -2.40 -16.99 1.05
C GLY A 153 -1.15 -16.36 1.68
N GLY A 154 0.04 -16.70 1.17
CA GLY A 154 1.32 -16.11 1.54
C GLY A 154 1.39 -14.62 1.23
N VAL A 155 1.05 -14.19 0.01
CA VAL A 155 1.01 -12.77 -0.38
C VAL A 155 0.06 -11.98 0.52
N ILE A 156 -1.16 -12.50 0.75
CA ILE A 156 -2.16 -11.85 1.60
C ILE A 156 -1.64 -11.72 3.04
N SER A 157 -1.10 -12.80 3.61
CA SER A 157 -0.59 -12.82 4.98
C SER A 157 0.59 -11.84 5.15
N LEU A 158 1.60 -11.93 4.29
CA LEU A 158 2.76 -11.03 4.35
C LEU A 158 2.36 -9.57 4.10
N GLY A 159 1.40 -9.31 3.21
CA GLY A 159 0.82 -7.99 3.00
C GLY A 159 0.19 -7.42 4.27
N ILE A 160 -0.65 -8.19 4.95
CA ILE A 160 -1.27 -7.79 6.23
C ILE A 160 -0.21 -7.51 7.29
N TYR A 161 0.78 -8.38 7.44
CA TYR A 161 1.86 -8.20 8.41
C TYR A 161 2.75 -6.99 8.08
N THR A 162 2.96 -6.68 6.79
CA THR A 162 3.69 -5.48 6.36
C THR A 162 2.91 -4.21 6.71
N VAL A 163 1.60 -4.18 6.43
CA VAL A 163 0.72 -3.08 6.85
C VAL A 163 0.72 -2.91 8.37
N LEU A 164 0.67 -4.03 9.11
CA LEU A 164 0.72 -4.03 10.57
C LEU A 164 2.06 -3.50 11.10
N PHE A 165 3.19 -3.92 10.51
CA PHE A 165 4.52 -3.40 10.82
C PHE A 165 4.56 -1.87 10.68
N LEU A 166 4.11 -1.34 9.55
CA LEU A 166 4.10 0.12 9.29
C LEU A 166 3.21 0.86 10.30
N LYS A 167 2.02 0.31 10.58
CA LYS A 167 1.10 0.87 11.58
C LYS A 167 1.70 0.88 12.98
N LEU A 168 2.23 -0.25 13.47
CA LEU A 168 2.80 -0.34 14.82
C LEU A 168 4.08 0.49 14.96
N TYR A 169 4.87 0.63 13.89
CA TYR A 169 5.98 1.57 13.85
C TYR A 169 5.50 3.01 14.08
N SER A 170 4.45 3.41 13.36
CA SER A 170 3.85 4.74 13.51
C SER A 170 3.24 4.94 14.90
N TYR A 171 2.58 3.92 15.45
CA TYR A 171 2.00 3.94 16.80
C TYR A 171 3.07 4.18 17.87
N LYS A 172 4.19 3.45 17.80
CA LYS A 172 5.35 3.62 18.69
C LYS A 172 5.90 5.06 18.59
N ASP A 173 6.17 5.54 17.38
CA ASP A 173 6.74 6.88 17.18
C ASP A 173 5.83 7.99 17.70
N ALA A 174 4.53 7.93 17.35
CA ALA A 174 3.58 8.96 17.74
C ALA A 174 3.33 8.99 19.26
N ASN A 175 3.23 7.83 19.93
CA ASN A 175 3.11 7.81 21.38
C ASN A 175 4.40 8.27 22.07
N ARG A 176 5.57 7.90 21.55
CA ARG A 176 6.86 8.42 22.03
C ARG A 176 6.90 9.95 21.97
N TRP A 177 6.50 10.55 20.85
CA TRP A 177 6.43 12.01 20.72
C TRP A 177 5.47 12.64 21.74
N CYS A 178 4.31 12.02 21.98
CA CYS A 178 3.39 12.49 23.02
C CYS A 178 3.99 12.42 24.43
N ARG A 179 4.75 11.36 24.75
CA ARG A 179 5.49 11.26 26.02
C ARG A 179 6.53 12.36 26.16
N GLU A 180 7.34 12.59 25.12
CA GLU A 180 8.37 13.64 25.10
C GLU A 180 7.75 15.04 25.31
N ILE A 181 6.63 15.34 24.63
CA ILE A 181 5.87 16.59 24.81
C ILE A 181 5.34 16.72 26.24
N ARG A 182 4.77 15.64 26.81
CA ARG A 182 4.24 15.65 28.19
C ARG A 182 5.35 15.90 29.21
N GLN A 183 6.51 15.27 29.05
CA GLN A 183 7.68 15.49 29.91
C GLN A 183 8.21 16.92 29.77
N ALA A 184 8.26 17.48 28.55
CA ALA A 184 8.66 18.86 28.31
C ALA A 184 7.66 19.85 28.94
N LYS A 185 6.34 19.60 28.85
CA LYS A 185 5.29 20.40 29.49
C LYS A 185 5.40 20.33 31.02
N ALA A 186 5.64 19.15 31.60
CA ALA A 186 5.84 18.99 33.04
C ALA A 186 7.05 19.79 33.56
N LYS A 187 8.17 19.79 32.83
CA LYS A 187 9.35 20.63 33.14
C LYS A 187 9.09 22.14 33.02
N ARG A 188 8.10 22.54 32.24
CA ARG A 188 7.71 23.95 32.04
C ARG A 188 6.65 24.42 33.04
N LEU A 189 5.71 23.54 33.43
CA LEU A 189 4.65 23.87 34.40
C LEU A 189 5.18 24.07 35.82
N THR A 190 6.31 23.45 36.18
CA THR A 190 7.05 23.80 37.41
C THR A 190 7.54 25.26 37.42
N ARG A 191 7.42 26.02 36.32
CA ARG A 191 7.78 27.43 36.19
C ARG A 191 6.60 28.39 35.99
N SER A 192 5.35 27.93 35.89
CA SER A 192 4.18 28.82 35.77
C SER A 192 2.88 28.07 36.04
N TYR A 193 2.09 28.55 36.99
CA TYR A 193 0.72 28.09 37.26
C TYR A 193 -0.28 28.75 36.30
N SER A 194 -0.96 27.96 35.48
CA SER A 194 -2.31 28.31 35.01
C SER A 194 -3.13 27.07 34.66
N CYS A 195 -4.42 27.18 34.98
CA CYS A 195 -5.47 26.16 34.95
C CYS A 195 -5.90 25.78 33.52
N GLU A 196 -6.33 24.52 33.34
CA GLU A 196 -6.58 23.90 32.04
C GLU A 196 -7.95 24.24 31.43
N SER A 197 -7.97 24.28 30.10
CA SER A 197 -9.16 24.38 29.26
C SER A 197 -9.88 23.02 29.14
N VAL A 198 -11.20 23.10 28.99
CA VAL A 198 -12.09 21.96 28.72
C VAL A 198 -11.68 21.29 27.40
N GLN A 199 -11.05 20.11 27.45
CA GLN A 199 -10.65 19.37 26.25
C GLN A 199 -11.69 18.31 25.89
N THR A 200 -12.44 18.54 24.81
CA THR A 200 -13.30 17.56 24.12
C THR A 200 -12.51 16.50 23.32
N HIS A 201 -11.17 16.57 23.31
CA HIS A 201 -10.28 15.71 22.54
C HIS A 201 -9.52 14.72 23.42
N VAL A 202 -9.28 13.51 22.89
CA VAL A 202 -8.48 12.49 23.60
C VAL A 202 -7.05 12.96 23.72
N SER A 203 -6.54 13.00 24.96
CA SER A 203 -5.17 13.37 25.31
C SER A 203 -4.40 12.15 25.83
N TYR A 204 -3.07 12.16 25.69
CA TYR A 204 -2.21 11.10 26.21
C TYR A 204 -2.18 11.14 27.75
N PRO A 205 -2.35 10.01 28.47
CA PRO A 205 -2.33 8.61 28.01
C PRO A 205 -3.71 7.97 27.76
N GLY A 206 -4.79 8.75 27.73
CA GLY A 206 -6.17 8.27 27.55
C GLY A 206 -6.44 7.57 26.21
N ASN A 207 -5.55 7.70 25.23
CA ASN A 207 -5.61 7.02 23.93
C ASN A 207 -5.14 5.55 23.96
N LEU A 208 -4.59 5.06 25.08
CA LEU A 208 -4.04 3.70 25.20
C LEU A 208 -5.14 2.67 25.52
N THR A 209 -6.21 2.68 24.74
CA THR A 209 -7.34 1.74 24.87
C THR A 209 -7.30 0.66 23.80
N HIS A 210 -7.92 -0.50 24.07
CA HIS A 210 -8.07 -1.55 23.05
C HIS A 210 -8.91 -1.04 21.87
N ARG A 211 -9.94 -0.23 22.15
CA ARG A 211 -10.83 0.35 21.13
C ARG A 211 -10.05 1.23 20.15
N ASP A 212 -9.21 2.15 20.65
CA ASP A 212 -8.46 3.06 19.78
C ASP A 212 -7.37 2.33 19.00
N MET A 213 -6.73 1.33 19.63
CA MET A 213 -5.76 0.48 18.95
C MET A 213 -6.39 -0.28 17.79
N TYR A 214 -7.47 -1.03 18.01
CA TYR A 214 -8.12 -1.80 16.95
C TYR A 214 -8.77 -0.88 15.90
N TYR A 215 -9.31 0.28 16.31
CA TYR A 215 -9.76 1.28 15.35
C TYR A 215 -8.63 1.68 14.39
N PHE A 216 -7.44 1.98 14.92
CA PHE A 216 -6.29 2.32 14.10
C PHE A 216 -5.80 1.15 13.25
N VAL A 217 -5.79 -0.08 13.77
CA VAL A 217 -5.41 -1.28 13.00
C VAL A 217 -6.26 -1.41 11.73
N PHE A 218 -7.57 -1.22 11.84
CA PHE A 218 -8.48 -1.32 10.69
C PHE A 218 -8.62 -0.04 9.85
N ALA A 219 -8.29 1.14 10.40
CA ALA A 219 -8.37 2.40 9.67
C ALA A 219 -7.51 2.36 8.39
N PRO A 220 -7.98 2.90 7.24
CA PRO A 220 -7.25 2.86 5.97
C PRO A 220 -6.12 3.91 5.92
N THR A 221 -5.28 3.95 6.96
CA THR A 221 -4.11 4.81 7.05
C THR A 221 -2.97 4.12 7.80
N LEU A 222 -1.74 4.50 7.50
CA LEU A 222 -0.53 3.96 8.13
C LEU A 222 0.04 4.91 9.19
N CYS A 223 -0.41 6.16 9.23
CA CYS A 223 0.04 7.16 10.18
C CYS A 223 -0.89 7.20 11.40
N TYR A 224 -0.38 6.87 12.58
CA TYR A 224 -1.15 7.00 13.82
C TYR A 224 -1.31 8.47 14.21
N GLN A 225 -2.50 8.78 14.71
CA GLN A 225 -2.83 10.02 15.42
C GLN A 225 -3.80 9.71 16.55
N LEU A 226 -3.79 10.55 17.58
CA LEU A 226 -4.69 10.39 18.74
C LEU A 226 -6.15 10.61 18.33
N ASN A 227 -6.40 11.64 17.51
CA ASN A 227 -7.74 12.04 17.13
C ASN A 227 -7.83 12.03 15.60
N PHE A 228 -8.45 11.00 15.04
CA PHE A 228 -8.70 10.91 13.60
C PHE A 228 -9.93 11.74 13.20
N PRO A 229 -9.92 12.40 12.02
CA PRO A 229 -11.12 13.04 11.49
C PRO A 229 -12.21 11.99 11.26
N ARG A 230 -13.43 12.30 11.67
CA ARG A 230 -14.58 11.39 11.57
C ARG A 230 -15.65 11.91 10.62
N SER A 231 -16.25 11.01 9.86
CA SER A 231 -17.49 11.29 9.12
C SER A 231 -18.68 11.29 10.09
N SER A 232 -19.64 12.20 9.90
CA SER A 232 -20.81 12.34 10.80
C SER A 232 -21.75 11.13 10.79
N ARG A 233 -21.87 10.43 9.66
CA ARG A 233 -22.75 9.28 9.47
C ARG A 233 -22.21 8.30 8.44
N ILE A 234 -22.70 7.06 8.48
CA ILE A 234 -22.44 6.05 7.45
C ILE A 234 -23.44 6.22 6.29
N ARG A 235 -22.95 6.55 5.11
CA ARG A 235 -23.70 6.70 3.86
C ARG A 235 -23.98 5.34 3.22
N LYS A 236 -25.06 4.67 3.63
CA LYS A 236 -25.43 3.31 3.16
C LYS A 236 -25.42 3.15 1.63
N ARG A 237 -25.96 4.13 0.87
CA ARG A 237 -25.96 4.09 -0.60
C ARG A 237 -24.54 4.10 -1.19
N PHE A 238 -23.64 4.93 -0.63
CA PHE A 238 -22.25 4.97 -1.03
C PHE A 238 -21.56 3.65 -0.72
N LEU A 239 -21.78 3.10 0.48
CA LEU A 239 -21.23 1.81 0.91
C LEU A 239 -21.66 0.65 0.00
N MET A 240 -22.95 0.54 -0.32
CA MET A 240 -23.46 -0.49 -1.22
C MET A 240 -22.90 -0.35 -2.64
N ARG A 241 -22.80 0.88 -3.17
CA ARG A 241 -22.16 1.13 -4.47
C ARG A 241 -20.69 0.68 -4.47
N ARG A 242 -19.92 1.02 -3.41
CA ARG A 242 -18.52 0.56 -3.29
C ARG A 242 -18.43 -0.97 -3.26
N LEU A 243 -19.33 -1.64 -2.52
CA LEU A 243 -19.37 -3.10 -2.43
C LEU A 243 -19.65 -3.75 -3.80
N LEU A 244 -20.64 -3.26 -4.54
CA LEU A 244 -20.98 -3.78 -5.88
C LEU A 244 -19.81 -3.57 -6.85
N GLU A 245 -19.16 -2.40 -6.82
CA GLU A 245 -17.97 -2.14 -7.62
C GLU A 245 -16.81 -3.08 -7.26
N MET A 246 -16.59 -3.36 -5.98
CA MET A 246 -15.56 -4.31 -5.54
C MET A 246 -15.81 -5.72 -6.08
N LEU A 247 -17.05 -6.21 -6.01
CA LEU A 247 -17.43 -7.53 -6.52
C LEU A 247 -17.28 -7.62 -8.04
N PHE A 248 -17.77 -6.61 -8.77
CA PHE A 248 -17.66 -6.54 -10.22
C PHE A 248 -16.20 -6.51 -10.70
N LEU A 249 -15.39 -5.62 -10.13
CA LEU A 249 -13.99 -5.46 -10.56
C LEU A 249 -13.14 -6.68 -10.18
N MET A 250 -13.43 -7.35 -9.06
CA MET A 250 -12.75 -8.60 -8.72
C MET A 250 -13.04 -9.70 -9.75
N GLN A 251 -14.29 -9.82 -10.19
CA GLN A 251 -14.66 -10.75 -11.27
C GLN A 251 -14.00 -10.38 -12.59
N LEU A 252 -13.96 -9.08 -12.93
CA LEU A 252 -13.27 -8.60 -14.12
C LEU A 252 -11.77 -8.93 -14.10
N LEU A 253 -11.10 -8.74 -12.96
CA LEU A 253 -9.68 -9.10 -12.77
C LEU A 253 -9.44 -10.58 -13.01
N VAL A 254 -10.25 -11.45 -12.40
CA VAL A 254 -10.15 -12.91 -12.59
C VAL A 254 -10.41 -13.28 -14.04
N GLY A 255 -11.42 -12.68 -14.68
CA GLY A 255 -11.73 -12.89 -16.10
C GLY A 255 -10.57 -12.53 -17.01
N LEU A 256 -9.97 -11.34 -16.85
CA LEU A 256 -8.81 -10.90 -17.65
C LEU A 256 -7.60 -11.81 -17.46
N ILE A 257 -7.32 -12.25 -16.23
CA ILE A 257 -6.21 -13.18 -15.98
C ILE A 257 -6.46 -14.51 -16.68
N GLN A 258 -7.65 -15.11 -16.52
CA GLN A 258 -7.96 -16.44 -17.05
C GLN A 258 -8.11 -16.47 -18.57
N GLN A 259 -8.71 -15.43 -19.17
CA GLN A 259 -9.01 -15.41 -20.60
C GLN A 259 -7.90 -14.80 -21.45
N TRP A 260 -7.12 -13.85 -20.91
CA TRP A 260 -6.08 -13.16 -21.68
C TRP A 260 -4.67 -13.55 -21.24
N MET A 261 -4.34 -13.42 -19.94
CA MET A 261 -2.98 -13.71 -19.49
C MET A 261 -2.64 -15.20 -19.58
N VAL A 262 -3.47 -16.08 -19.01
CA VAL A 262 -3.15 -17.51 -18.89
C VAL A 262 -2.90 -18.16 -20.26
N PRO A 263 -3.75 -18.00 -21.29
CA PRO A 263 -3.48 -18.58 -22.60
C PRO A 263 -2.21 -18.03 -23.24
N THR A 264 -1.93 -16.73 -23.06
CA THR A 264 -0.70 -16.10 -23.57
C THR A 264 0.55 -16.68 -22.93
N ILE A 265 0.49 -17.02 -21.63
CA ILE A 265 1.58 -17.67 -20.90
C ILE A 265 1.74 -19.13 -21.33
N GLN A 266 0.64 -19.90 -21.38
CA GLN A 266 0.62 -21.32 -21.74
C GLN A 266 1.13 -21.60 -23.16
N ASN A 267 0.85 -20.71 -24.12
CA ASN A 267 1.39 -20.82 -25.47
C ASN A 267 2.93 -20.70 -25.54
N SER A 268 3.59 -20.48 -24.40
CA SER A 268 4.97 -20.05 -24.32
C SER A 268 5.73 -20.81 -23.20
N MET A 269 5.73 -22.14 -23.28
CA MET A 269 6.19 -23.12 -22.25
C MET A 269 7.68 -23.09 -21.86
N LYS A 270 8.42 -22.00 -22.10
CA LYS A 270 9.82 -21.87 -21.65
C LYS A 270 9.92 -20.81 -20.55
N PRO A 271 10.47 -21.14 -19.36
CA PRO A 271 10.78 -20.16 -18.32
C PRO A 271 11.66 -19.03 -18.85
N PHE A 272 11.49 -17.81 -18.33
CA PHE A 272 12.26 -16.64 -18.79
C PHE A 272 13.78 -16.83 -18.65
N GLN A 273 14.23 -17.66 -17.70
CA GLN A 273 15.66 -17.93 -17.48
C GLN A 273 16.35 -18.67 -18.64
N GLU A 274 15.60 -19.45 -19.43
CA GLU A 274 16.15 -20.29 -20.49
C GLU A 274 15.89 -19.71 -21.89
N MET A 275 15.36 -18.49 -21.95
CA MET A 275 14.95 -17.84 -23.20
C MET A 275 16.02 -16.92 -23.77
N ASP A 276 16.14 -16.92 -25.10
CA ASP A 276 16.91 -15.91 -25.84
C ASP A 276 16.38 -14.50 -25.56
N PHE A 277 17.28 -13.54 -25.38
CA PHE A 277 16.93 -12.15 -25.02
C PHE A 277 15.90 -11.52 -25.97
N SER A 278 16.04 -11.74 -27.28
CA SER A 278 15.11 -11.20 -28.29
C SER A 278 13.69 -11.76 -28.11
N ARG A 279 13.56 -13.07 -27.85
CA ARG A 279 12.26 -13.72 -27.61
C ARG A 279 11.65 -13.29 -26.28
N MET A 280 12.48 -13.06 -25.26
CA MET A 280 12.02 -12.52 -23.98
C MET A 280 11.39 -11.15 -24.17
N VAL A 281 12.05 -10.23 -24.88
CA VAL A 281 11.52 -8.87 -25.12
C VAL A 281 10.20 -8.90 -25.90
N GLU A 282 10.10 -9.71 -26.96
CA GLU A 282 8.86 -9.87 -27.73
C GLU A 282 7.69 -10.33 -26.85
N ARG A 283 7.93 -11.32 -25.98
CA ARG A 283 6.90 -11.85 -25.07
C ARG A 283 6.51 -10.86 -23.98
N LEU A 284 7.49 -10.16 -23.40
CA LEU A 284 7.22 -9.13 -22.40
C LEU A 284 6.35 -8.02 -22.98
N LEU A 285 6.58 -7.61 -24.22
CA LEU A 285 5.73 -6.61 -24.89
C LEU A 285 4.29 -7.12 -25.11
N LYS A 286 4.11 -8.38 -25.52
CA LYS A 286 2.77 -9.01 -25.65
C LYS A 286 2.00 -9.06 -24.32
N LEU A 287 2.70 -9.29 -23.22
CA LEU A 287 2.11 -9.38 -21.88
C LEU A 287 2.02 -8.02 -21.15
N ALA A 288 2.78 -7.01 -21.58
CA ALA A 288 2.84 -5.72 -20.89
C ALA A 288 1.48 -4.99 -20.89
N VAL A 289 0.76 -5.02 -22.01
CA VAL A 289 -0.56 -4.39 -22.15
C VAL A 289 -1.62 -5.02 -21.22
N PRO A 290 -1.89 -6.34 -21.26
CA PRO A 290 -2.85 -6.95 -20.35
C PRO A 290 -2.43 -6.81 -18.87
N ASN A 291 -1.14 -6.93 -18.57
CA ASN A 291 -0.61 -6.71 -17.24
C ASN A 291 -0.90 -5.28 -16.75
N HIS A 292 -0.61 -4.26 -17.57
CA HIS A 292 -0.88 -2.87 -17.22
C HIS A 292 -2.37 -2.61 -16.96
N LEU A 293 -3.25 -3.16 -17.79
CA LEU A 293 -4.71 -3.04 -17.59
C LEU A 293 -5.15 -3.68 -16.26
N ILE A 294 -4.64 -4.86 -15.93
CA ILE A 294 -4.89 -5.53 -14.65
C ILE A 294 -4.42 -4.67 -13.48
N TRP A 295 -3.24 -4.04 -13.57
CA TRP A 295 -2.74 -3.14 -12.53
C TRP A 295 -3.60 -1.88 -12.35
N LEU A 296 -4.13 -1.30 -13.43
CA LEU A 296 -5.06 -0.16 -13.36
C LEU A 296 -6.38 -0.54 -12.68
N ILE A 297 -6.95 -1.70 -13.05
CA ILE A 297 -8.18 -2.20 -12.43
C ILE A 297 -7.93 -2.53 -10.96
N PHE A 298 -6.81 -3.17 -10.64
CA PHE A 298 -6.39 -3.46 -9.26
C PHE A 298 -6.23 -2.17 -8.44
N PHE A 299 -5.61 -1.14 -9.02
CA PHE A 299 -5.47 0.16 -8.39
C PHE A 299 -6.83 0.74 -8.00
N TYR A 300 -7.79 0.78 -8.93
CA TYR A 300 -9.13 1.30 -8.65
C TYR A 300 -9.88 0.42 -7.64
N TRP A 301 -9.85 -0.91 -7.81
CA TRP A 301 -10.49 -1.86 -6.91
C TRP A 301 -9.98 -1.72 -5.46
N PHE A 302 -8.66 -1.65 -5.27
CA PHE A 302 -8.06 -1.58 -3.94
C PHE A 302 -8.08 -0.16 -3.36
N PHE A 303 -7.39 0.79 -4.00
CA PHE A 303 -7.19 2.13 -3.42
C PHE A 303 -8.43 3.00 -3.47
N HIS A 304 -9.29 2.84 -4.47
CA HIS A 304 -10.54 3.59 -4.53
C HIS A 304 -11.66 2.83 -3.84
N SER A 305 -12.09 1.68 -4.36
CA SER A 305 -13.31 1.04 -3.86
C SER A 305 -13.14 0.40 -2.48
N SER A 306 -12.10 -0.40 -2.27
CA SER A 306 -11.90 -1.12 -1.00
C SER A 306 -11.54 -0.19 0.16
N LEU A 307 -10.61 0.76 -0.02
CA LEU A 307 -10.25 1.71 1.04
C LEU A 307 -11.40 2.68 1.37
N ASN A 308 -12.19 3.13 0.39
CA ASN A 308 -13.39 3.94 0.68
C ASN A 308 -14.48 3.14 1.39
N PHE A 309 -14.64 1.86 1.05
CA PHE A 309 -15.57 0.98 1.76
C PHE A 309 -15.17 0.87 3.24
N MET A 310 -13.89 0.58 3.51
CA MET A 310 -13.35 0.52 4.87
C MET A 310 -13.45 1.87 5.60
N ALA A 311 -13.15 2.97 4.91
CA ALA A 311 -13.25 4.32 5.48
C ALA A 311 -14.68 4.67 5.87
N GLU A 312 -15.65 4.36 5.02
CA GLU A 312 -17.07 4.61 5.29
C GLU A 312 -17.58 3.75 6.45
N LEU A 313 -17.20 2.46 6.49
CA LEU A 313 -17.58 1.54 7.57
C LEU A 313 -17.04 2.00 8.94
N LEU A 314 -15.80 2.51 8.97
CA LEU A 314 -15.13 3.01 10.17
C LEU A 314 -15.43 4.49 10.47
N GLN A 315 -16.22 5.17 9.63
CA GLN A 315 -16.45 6.60 9.68
C GLN A 315 -15.15 7.41 9.68
N PHE A 316 -14.13 6.96 8.94
CA PHE A 316 -12.88 7.66 8.74
C PHE A 316 -13.04 8.79 7.72
N GLY A 317 -12.70 10.01 8.14
CA GLY A 317 -12.94 11.24 7.38
C GLY A 317 -11.85 11.61 6.37
N ASP A 318 -10.63 11.09 6.52
CA ASP A 318 -9.54 11.34 5.56
C ASP A 318 -9.56 10.28 4.45
N ARG A 319 -10.14 10.61 3.29
CA ARG A 319 -10.27 9.67 2.17
C ARG A 319 -9.30 9.97 1.03
N GLU A 320 -8.24 10.72 1.30
CA GLU A 320 -7.19 10.97 0.31
C GLU A 320 -6.19 9.80 0.30
N PHE A 321 -6.57 8.72 -0.39
CA PHE A 321 -5.70 7.55 -0.56
C PHE A 321 -4.72 7.69 -1.73
N TYR A 322 -5.04 8.57 -2.68
CA TYR A 322 -4.26 8.84 -3.89
C TYR A 322 -4.63 10.24 -4.42
N ARG A 323 -3.76 10.81 -5.24
CA ARG A 323 -3.96 12.06 -5.99
C ARG A 323 -3.96 11.79 -7.50
N ASP A 324 -3.92 12.81 -8.34
CA ASP A 324 -3.93 12.74 -9.80
C ASP A 324 -2.59 12.25 -10.38
N TRP A 325 -2.16 11.07 -9.94
CA TRP A 325 -0.93 10.43 -10.41
C TRP A 325 -0.95 10.11 -11.92
N TRP A 326 -2.12 10.05 -12.56
CA TRP A 326 -2.22 9.92 -14.02
C TRP A 326 -1.73 11.16 -14.77
N ASN A 327 -1.77 12.34 -14.14
CA ASN A 327 -1.26 13.60 -14.69
C ASN A 327 0.24 13.84 -14.37
N SER A 328 0.93 12.85 -13.81
CA SER A 328 2.33 13.01 -13.39
C SER A 328 3.24 13.34 -14.56
N GLU A 329 3.91 14.49 -14.55
CA GLU A 329 4.95 14.83 -15.53
C GLU A 329 6.32 14.25 -15.17
N THR A 330 6.52 13.90 -13.90
CA THR A 330 7.77 13.32 -13.39
C THR A 330 7.52 12.03 -12.63
N VAL A 331 8.49 11.11 -12.68
CA VAL A 331 8.45 9.84 -11.94
C VAL A 331 8.37 10.08 -10.42
N THR A 332 9.04 11.13 -9.93
CA THR A 332 9.00 11.51 -8.51
C THR A 332 7.61 11.96 -8.07
N TYR A 333 6.91 12.74 -8.90
CA TYR A 333 5.52 13.12 -8.64
C TYR A 333 4.61 11.89 -8.65
N PHE A 334 4.78 10.95 -9.58
CA PHE A 334 4.00 9.70 -9.60
C PHE A 334 4.14 8.94 -8.26
N TRP A 335 5.38 8.66 -7.82
CA TRP A 335 5.64 7.89 -6.60
C TRP A 335 5.13 8.58 -5.32
N ALA A 336 4.98 9.90 -5.33
CA ALA A 336 4.41 10.65 -4.22
C ALA A 336 2.87 10.62 -4.17
N ASN A 337 2.21 10.35 -5.30
CA ASN A 337 0.77 10.59 -5.46
C ASN A 337 -0.08 9.33 -5.68
N TRP A 338 0.52 8.20 -6.06
CA TRP A 338 -0.24 6.96 -6.30
C TRP A 338 -0.76 6.30 -5.02
N ASN A 339 0.05 6.25 -3.94
CA ASN A 339 -0.28 5.62 -2.66
C ASN A 339 0.08 6.57 -1.52
N ILE A 340 -0.86 7.46 -1.22
CA ILE A 340 -0.69 8.52 -0.23
C ILE A 340 -0.49 7.96 1.20
N PRO A 341 -1.16 6.88 1.65
CA PRO A 341 -0.90 6.31 2.97
C PRO A 341 0.56 5.90 3.18
N VAL A 342 1.16 5.19 2.22
CA VAL A 342 2.59 4.80 2.28
C VAL A 342 3.49 6.02 2.14
N HIS A 343 3.18 6.92 1.20
CA HIS A 343 3.97 8.14 1.01
C HIS A 343 4.02 9.01 2.28
N LYS A 344 2.86 9.29 2.90
CA LYS A 344 2.77 10.05 4.17
C LYS A 344 3.55 9.35 5.29
N TRP A 345 3.51 8.02 5.36
CA TRP A 345 4.28 7.25 6.33
C TRP A 345 5.79 7.40 6.10
N CYS A 346 6.27 7.17 4.88
CA CYS A 346 7.68 7.33 4.51
C CYS A 346 8.16 8.76 4.81
N LEU A 347 7.35 9.76 4.47
CA LEU A 347 7.68 11.16 4.72
C LEU A 347 7.82 11.45 6.22
N ARG A 348 6.87 11.01 7.04
CA ARG A 348 6.77 11.36 8.47
C ARG A 348 7.73 10.56 9.35
N HIS A 349 7.86 9.27 9.12
CA HIS A 349 8.54 8.33 10.01
C HIS A 349 9.94 7.93 9.56
N PHE A 350 10.28 8.20 8.30
CA PHE A 350 11.56 7.80 7.73
C PHE A 350 12.34 9.01 7.18
N TYR A 351 11.81 9.68 6.16
CA TYR A 351 12.48 10.76 5.46
C TYR A 351 12.75 12.00 6.34
N LYS A 352 11.72 12.59 6.96
CA LYS A 352 11.89 13.77 7.83
C LYS A 352 12.84 13.50 9.01
N PRO A 353 12.74 12.36 9.74
CA PRO A 353 13.71 12.00 10.77
C PRO A 353 15.15 11.88 10.25
N MET A 354 15.38 11.30 9.06
CA MET A 354 16.72 11.25 8.46
C MET A 354 17.28 12.65 8.14
N LEU A 355 16.45 13.52 7.57
CA LEU A 355 16.86 14.91 7.29
C LEU A 355 17.19 15.67 8.58
N ARG A 356 16.40 15.48 9.66
CA ARG A 356 16.67 16.10 10.97
C ARG A 356 17.99 15.63 11.60
N LYS A 357 18.47 14.43 11.24
CA LYS A 357 19.79 13.92 11.65
C LYS A 357 20.95 14.44 10.79
N GLY A 358 20.67 15.28 9.78
CA GLY A 358 21.69 15.88 8.90
C GLY A 358 21.99 15.09 7.62
N THR A 359 21.20 14.08 7.26
CA THR A 359 21.39 13.34 6.00
C THR A 359 21.01 14.20 4.79
N ASN A 360 21.80 14.14 3.71
CA ASN A 360 21.48 14.80 2.44
C ASN A 360 20.14 14.30 1.85
N LYS A 361 19.39 15.19 1.18
CA LYS A 361 18.10 14.90 0.53
C LYS A 361 18.18 13.73 -0.45
N PHE A 362 19.21 13.70 -1.30
CA PHE A 362 19.38 12.61 -2.27
C PHE A 362 19.56 11.27 -1.57
N LEU A 363 20.45 11.20 -0.57
CA LEU A 363 20.67 9.98 0.21
C LEU A 363 19.41 9.54 0.96
N ALA A 364 18.66 10.49 1.53
CA ALA A 364 17.38 10.19 2.20
C ALA A 364 16.31 9.68 1.21
N GLN A 365 16.25 10.22 -0.02
CA GLN A 365 15.37 9.72 -1.06
C GLN A 365 15.78 8.31 -1.52
N SER A 366 17.07 8.08 -1.81
CA SER A 366 17.59 6.76 -2.19
C SER A 366 17.33 5.72 -1.09
N ALA A 367 17.46 6.09 0.19
CA ALA A 367 17.14 5.20 1.30
C ALA A 367 15.64 4.83 1.35
N VAL A 368 14.73 5.76 1.07
CA VAL A 368 13.29 5.46 0.95
C VAL A 368 13.04 4.47 -0.19
N PHE A 369 13.69 4.65 -1.35
CA PHE A 369 13.58 3.72 -2.47
C PHE A 369 14.13 2.33 -2.13
N LEU A 370 15.25 2.24 -1.40
CA LEU A 370 15.83 0.98 -0.95
C LEU A 370 14.91 0.22 0.01
N VAL A 371 14.31 0.92 0.99
CA VAL A 371 13.31 0.31 1.88
C VAL A 371 12.08 -0.15 1.11
N SER A 372 11.63 0.65 0.13
CA SER A 372 10.53 0.25 -0.75
C SER A 372 10.88 -0.99 -1.56
N ALA A 373 12.08 -1.05 -2.14
CA ALA A 373 12.58 -2.20 -2.91
C ALA A 373 12.64 -3.48 -2.07
N PHE A 374 13.08 -3.37 -0.81
CA PHE A 374 13.04 -4.48 0.14
C PHE A 374 11.62 -5.04 0.32
N PHE A 375 10.62 -4.18 0.55
CA PHE A 375 9.24 -4.65 0.71
C PHE A 375 8.62 -5.22 -0.56
N HIS A 376 8.96 -4.69 -1.74
CA HIS A 376 8.51 -5.25 -3.02
C HIS A 376 9.09 -6.65 -3.23
N GLU A 377 10.39 -6.83 -3.01
CA GLU A 377 11.01 -8.14 -3.11
C GLU A 377 10.44 -9.09 -2.04
N TYR A 378 10.30 -8.65 -0.79
CA TYR A 378 9.74 -9.43 0.31
C TYR A 378 8.32 -9.96 0.00
N LEU A 379 7.44 -9.12 -0.56
CA LEU A 379 6.06 -9.48 -0.84
C LEU A 379 5.90 -10.40 -2.07
N VAL A 380 6.85 -10.37 -3.02
CA VAL A 380 6.78 -11.18 -4.24
C VAL A 380 7.62 -12.45 -4.13
N SER A 381 8.87 -12.36 -3.67
CA SER A 381 9.81 -13.49 -3.63
C SER A 381 9.42 -14.57 -2.62
N ILE A 382 9.01 -14.19 -1.42
CA ILE A 382 8.77 -15.14 -0.32
C ILE A 382 7.56 -16.05 -0.61
N PRO A 383 6.36 -15.54 -0.99
CA PRO A 383 5.22 -16.41 -1.29
C PRO A 383 5.44 -17.36 -2.47
N LEU A 384 6.26 -16.93 -3.44
CA LEU A 384 6.59 -17.71 -4.63
C LEU A 384 7.82 -18.59 -4.41
N ARG A 385 8.56 -18.41 -3.30
CA ARG A 385 9.83 -19.07 -2.98
C ARG A 385 10.91 -18.87 -4.06
N MET A 386 10.92 -17.71 -4.70
CA MET A 386 11.82 -17.37 -5.80
C MET A 386 12.62 -16.12 -5.45
N PHE A 387 13.93 -16.25 -5.23
CA PHE A 387 14.81 -15.14 -4.83
C PHE A 387 15.69 -14.66 -5.99
N ARG A 388 15.07 -14.01 -6.97
CA ARG A 388 15.74 -13.56 -8.20
C ARG A 388 16.15 -12.09 -8.20
N LEU A 389 15.68 -11.31 -7.22
CA LEU A 389 15.96 -9.88 -7.06
C LEU A 389 15.51 -8.98 -8.24
N TRP A 390 14.62 -9.47 -9.11
CA TRP A 390 14.13 -8.67 -10.25
C TRP A 390 13.24 -7.51 -9.79
N ALA A 391 12.39 -7.71 -8.77
CA ALA A 391 11.54 -6.64 -8.26
C ALA A 391 12.35 -5.59 -7.50
N PHE A 392 13.40 -6.03 -6.79
CA PHE A 392 14.38 -5.13 -6.18
C PHE A 392 15.12 -4.28 -7.22
N MET A 393 15.67 -4.91 -8.27
CA MET A 393 16.40 -4.22 -9.32
C MET A 393 15.49 -3.28 -10.12
N GLY A 394 14.24 -3.67 -10.38
CA GLY A 394 13.24 -2.82 -11.02
C GLY A 394 12.98 -1.53 -10.23
N MET A 395 12.84 -1.62 -8.90
CA MET A 395 12.67 -0.44 -8.04
C MET A 395 13.92 0.43 -8.01
N MET A 396 15.11 -0.16 -7.96
CA MET A 396 16.36 0.61 -7.96
C MET A 396 16.61 1.31 -9.29
N ALA A 397 16.21 0.71 -10.42
CA ALA A 397 16.29 1.30 -11.75
C ALA A 397 15.36 2.53 -11.94
N GLN A 398 14.33 2.68 -11.09
CA GLN A 398 13.47 3.87 -11.12
C GLN A 398 14.20 5.14 -10.68
N VAL A 399 15.25 5.05 -9.87
CA VAL A 399 16.03 6.23 -9.41
C VAL A 399 16.76 6.90 -10.58
N PRO A 400 17.61 6.22 -11.37
CA PRO A 400 18.24 6.83 -12.54
C PRO A 400 17.22 7.23 -13.61
N LEU A 401 16.14 6.47 -13.79
CA LEU A 401 15.05 6.83 -14.70
C LEU A 401 14.38 8.14 -14.28
N ALA A 402 14.12 8.33 -12.98
CA ALA A 402 13.54 9.56 -12.47
C ALA A 402 14.45 10.78 -12.74
N LEU A 403 15.76 10.62 -12.56
CA LEU A 403 16.74 11.66 -12.90
C LEU A 403 16.72 11.98 -14.39
N PHE A 404 16.71 10.95 -15.25
CA PHE A 404 16.64 11.10 -16.70
C PHE A 404 15.37 11.85 -17.14
N VAL A 405 14.19 11.37 -16.74
CA VAL A 405 12.90 12.00 -17.11
C VAL A 405 12.88 13.44 -16.63
N SER A 406 13.27 13.71 -15.38
CA SER A 406 13.27 15.07 -14.83
C SER A 406 14.23 16.04 -15.52
N ARG A 407 15.29 15.54 -16.18
CA ARG A 407 16.30 16.35 -16.85
C ARG A 407 15.99 16.58 -18.32
N PHE A 408 15.36 15.62 -19.00
CA PHE A 408 15.24 15.62 -20.47
C PHE A 408 13.80 15.75 -20.98
N LEU A 409 12.79 15.42 -20.17
CA LEU A 409 11.39 15.35 -20.62
C LEU A 409 10.50 16.23 -19.73
N ASN A 410 9.70 17.09 -20.36
CA ASN A 410 8.82 18.04 -19.66
C ASN A 410 7.39 17.98 -20.21
N GLY A 411 6.41 18.40 -19.40
CA GLY A 411 5.01 18.50 -19.83
C GLY A 411 4.44 17.15 -20.27
N ASN A 412 3.74 17.15 -21.42
CA ASN A 412 3.13 15.95 -21.99
C ASN A 412 4.13 14.83 -22.27
N TYR A 413 5.37 15.15 -22.68
CA TYR A 413 6.39 14.15 -22.96
C TYR A 413 6.90 13.48 -21.68
N GLY A 414 7.01 14.26 -20.59
CA GLY A 414 7.29 13.73 -19.26
C GLY A 414 6.17 12.78 -18.80
N ASN A 415 4.91 13.17 -19.01
CA ASN A 415 3.76 12.31 -18.70
C ASN A 415 3.73 11.02 -19.53
N ALA A 416 4.01 11.09 -20.84
CA ALA A 416 4.15 9.90 -21.67
C ALA A 416 5.27 8.97 -21.19
N ALA A 417 6.41 9.52 -20.76
CA ALA A 417 7.50 8.72 -20.21
C ALA A 417 7.15 8.03 -18.88
N VAL A 418 6.38 8.70 -18.02
CA VAL A 418 5.82 8.07 -16.82
C VAL A 418 4.91 6.91 -17.21
N TRP A 419 4.00 7.09 -18.17
CA TRP A 419 3.12 6.02 -18.64
C TRP A 419 3.88 4.83 -19.21
N ILE A 420 4.91 5.08 -20.03
CA ILE A 420 5.78 4.03 -20.55
C ILE A 420 6.44 3.29 -19.38
N SER A 421 7.03 4.00 -18.41
CA SER A 421 7.62 3.39 -17.20
C SER A 421 6.64 2.50 -16.43
N LEU A 422 5.36 2.87 -16.36
CA LEU A 422 4.33 2.04 -15.71
C LEU A 422 3.99 0.78 -16.50
N ILE A 423 4.04 0.85 -17.84
CA ILE A 423 3.74 -0.30 -18.71
C ILE A 423 4.91 -1.29 -18.71
N ILE A 424 6.15 -0.82 -18.88
CA ILE A 424 7.33 -1.69 -19.07
C ILE A 424 8.22 -1.84 -17.82
N GLY A 425 8.01 -1.05 -16.78
CA GLY A 425 8.88 -1.00 -15.60
C GLY A 425 8.50 -2.00 -14.52
N GLN A 426 8.15 -1.49 -13.34
CA GLN A 426 7.98 -2.31 -12.13
C GLN A 426 6.92 -3.41 -12.25
N PRO A 427 5.74 -3.17 -12.86
CA PRO A 427 4.73 -4.21 -13.04
C PRO A 427 5.21 -5.41 -13.85
N VAL A 428 6.13 -5.21 -14.80
CA VAL A 428 6.70 -6.29 -15.61
C VAL A 428 7.65 -7.14 -14.78
N ALA A 429 8.42 -6.55 -13.86
CA ALA A 429 9.26 -7.32 -12.95
C ALA A 429 8.43 -8.31 -12.12
N VAL A 430 7.24 -7.91 -11.64
CA VAL A 430 6.32 -8.80 -10.91
C VAL A 430 5.74 -9.88 -11.83
N LEU A 431 5.34 -9.51 -13.06
CA LEU A 431 4.86 -10.45 -14.06
C LEU A 431 5.89 -11.56 -14.33
N MET A 432 7.18 -11.25 -14.40
CA MET A 432 8.23 -12.25 -14.63
C MET A 432 8.27 -13.31 -13.52
N TYR A 433 8.05 -12.94 -12.25
CA TYR A 433 7.95 -13.91 -11.16
C TYR A 433 6.72 -14.80 -11.31
N VAL A 434 5.55 -14.21 -11.55
CA VAL A 434 4.29 -14.96 -11.66
C VAL A 434 4.32 -15.89 -12.87
N HIS A 435 4.87 -15.44 -13.99
CA HIS A 435 5.09 -16.25 -15.18
C HIS A 435 5.94 -17.48 -14.86
N ASP A 436 7.13 -17.30 -14.29
CA ASP A 436 8.02 -18.43 -14.04
C ASP A 436 7.48 -19.35 -12.95
N TYR A 437 6.81 -18.82 -11.93
CA TYR A 437 6.08 -19.65 -10.97
C TYR A 437 5.04 -20.52 -11.67
N TYR A 438 4.23 -19.92 -12.55
CA TYR A 438 3.18 -20.64 -13.28
C TYR A 438 3.77 -21.72 -14.21
N VAL A 439 4.80 -21.39 -14.99
CA VAL A 439 5.46 -22.34 -15.89
C VAL A 439 6.11 -23.49 -15.12
N LEU A 440 6.76 -23.24 -13.98
CA LEU A 440 7.40 -24.29 -13.20
C LEU A 440 6.40 -25.26 -12.55
N HIS A 441 5.21 -24.81 -12.18
CA HIS A 441 4.21 -25.64 -11.47
C HIS A 441 3.15 -26.26 -12.39
N TYR A 442 2.86 -25.62 -13.52
CA TYR A 442 1.79 -26.04 -14.44
C TYR A 442 2.29 -26.33 -15.86
N GLY A 443 3.54 -25.98 -16.19
CA GLY A 443 4.13 -26.19 -17.52
C GLY A 443 4.63 -27.61 -17.79
N SER A 444 4.63 -28.51 -16.80
CA SER A 444 5.05 -29.91 -16.99
C SER A 444 3.88 -30.89 -17.18
N SER A 445 2.63 -30.41 -17.16
CA SER A 445 1.42 -31.24 -17.21
C SER A 445 0.72 -31.23 -18.58
N ALA A 446 1.42 -30.86 -19.65
CA ALA A 446 0.91 -30.86 -21.02
C ALA A 446 1.69 -31.83 -21.90
#